data_AF-A0A7W0HDP1-F1
#
_entry.id   AF-A0A7W0HDP1-F1
#
_cell.length_a   1.000
_cell.length_b   1.000
_cell.length_c   1.000
_cell.angle_alpha   90.00
_cell.angle_beta   90.00
_cell.angle_gamma   90.00
#
_symmetry.space_group_name_H-M   'P 1'
#
loop_
_entity.id
_entity.type
_entity.pdbx_description
1 polymer ?
#
loop_
_entity_poly.entity_id
_entity_poly.type
_entity_poly.pdbx_seq_one_letter_code
_entity_poly.pdbx_strand_id
1 'polypeptide(L)'
;MPVAPLRGPLGPSVRRRLRVTGTVQGVGFRPFVYRLATELGLSGSVANDSRGVTVEAEGPSGDLDELARRLVDDAPPLARIASIEVEELPAAGSDRVRGRQDDPSPDQNGFRIADSRAAGAPAVAVSVDVAMCDDCAAELDDPGDRRFGYPFINCTNCGPRYTIIESVPYDRAATTMAGFVMCDDCRKEYDDPADRRFHAQPNACPDCGPRLSWSASDGSRISEGDQALDDAIGAVGRGAIVAVKGLGGYHLVC
;
A
#
# COMPACT_ATOMS: atom_id res chain seq x y z
N MET A 1 30.69 -12.07 -4.15
CA MET A 1 30.10 -12.80 -3.01
C MET A 1 30.24 -11.93 -1.78
N PRO A 2 29.23 -11.16 -1.34
CA PRO A 2 29.34 -10.49 -0.06
C PRO A 2 29.08 -11.52 1.04
N VAL A 3 30.02 -11.61 1.97
CA VAL A 3 29.98 -12.48 3.15
C VAL A 3 28.95 -11.88 4.11
N ALA A 4 27.91 -12.64 4.44
CA ALA A 4 26.96 -12.27 5.49
C ALA A 4 27.69 -12.16 6.84
N PRO A 5 27.48 -11.10 7.63
CA PRO A 5 28.15 -10.97 8.92
C PRO A 5 27.67 -12.07 9.87
N LEU A 6 28.62 -12.79 10.46
CA LEU A 6 28.39 -13.73 11.54
C LEU A 6 27.80 -12.97 12.74
N ARG A 7 26.49 -13.11 12.97
CA ARG A 7 25.81 -12.53 14.14
C ARG A 7 26.32 -13.24 15.41
N GLY A 8 26.79 -12.44 16.37
CA GLY A 8 27.25 -12.88 17.68
C GLY A 8 26.14 -13.51 18.54
N PRO A 9 26.45 -13.99 19.76
CA PRO A 9 25.50 -14.73 20.58
C PRO A 9 24.23 -13.92 20.85
N LEU A 10 23.08 -14.55 20.66
CA LEU A 10 21.74 -13.98 20.90
C LEU A 10 21.66 -13.48 22.34
N GLY A 11 21.69 -12.16 22.52
CA GLY A 11 21.34 -11.53 23.79
C GLY A 11 19.89 -11.84 24.19
N PRO A 12 19.46 -11.47 25.41
CA PRO A 12 18.08 -11.66 25.83
C PRO A 12 17.14 -10.96 24.83
N SER A 13 16.27 -11.74 24.19
CA SER A 13 15.24 -11.24 23.28
C SER A 13 14.17 -10.52 24.10
N VAL A 14 13.81 -9.31 23.67
CA VAL A 14 12.71 -8.53 24.22
C VAL A 14 11.65 -8.35 23.15
N ARG A 15 10.39 -8.24 23.57
CA ARG A 15 9.27 -7.96 22.68
C ARG A 15 8.74 -6.57 22.96
N ARG A 16 8.53 -5.78 21.90
CA ARG A 16 7.95 -4.44 21.99
C ARG A 16 6.75 -4.33 21.08
N ARG A 17 5.73 -3.63 21.57
CA ARG A 17 4.64 -3.11 20.75
C ARG A 17 4.86 -1.62 20.56
N LEU A 18 4.99 -1.20 19.30
CA LEU A 18 5.06 0.19 18.89
C LEU A 18 3.71 0.57 18.29
N ARG A 19 3.06 1.59 18.85
CA ARG A 19 1.86 2.19 18.29
C ARG A 19 2.24 3.50 17.61
N VAL A 20 2.14 3.51 16.30
CA VAL A 20 2.47 4.67 15.46
C VAL A 20 1.18 5.37 15.06
N THR A 21 1.08 6.67 15.34
CA THR A 21 -0.07 7.49 14.99
C THR A 21 0.30 8.60 14.00
N GLY A 22 -0.69 9.21 13.36
CA GLY A 22 -0.52 10.25 12.33
C GLY A 22 -1.04 9.81 10.96
N THR A 23 -0.49 10.38 9.89
CA THR A 23 -0.79 9.95 8.51
C THR A 23 0.13 8.79 8.17
N VAL A 24 -0.25 7.59 8.61
CA VAL A 24 0.57 6.36 8.51
C VAL A 24 -0.15 5.21 7.81
N GLN A 25 -1.37 5.45 7.33
CA GLN A 25 -2.15 4.51 6.54
C GLN A 25 -2.33 5.01 5.10
N GLY A 26 -2.27 4.10 4.13
CA GLY A 26 -2.30 4.47 2.71
C GLY A 26 -1.02 5.13 2.20
N VAL A 27 0.09 5.01 2.92
CA VAL A 27 1.35 5.69 2.57
C VAL A 27 2.53 4.73 2.39
N GLY A 28 2.24 3.44 2.14
CA GLY A 28 3.29 2.41 2.04
C GLY A 28 3.95 2.02 3.37
N PHE A 29 3.37 2.42 4.51
CA PHE A 29 3.98 2.22 5.83
C PHE A 29 4.15 0.73 6.23
N ARG A 30 3.13 -0.12 5.98
CA ARG A 30 3.22 -1.56 6.29
C ARG A 30 4.36 -2.26 5.52
N PRO A 31 4.48 -2.11 4.17
CA PRO A 31 5.66 -2.54 3.41
C PRO A 31 6.99 -2.06 3.96
N PHE A 32 7.06 -0.78 4.34
CA PHE A 32 8.26 -0.17 4.88
C PHE A 32 8.68 -0.83 6.21
N VAL A 33 7.75 -0.95 7.16
CA VAL A 33 7.99 -1.60 8.46
C VAL A 33 8.42 -3.04 8.26
N TYR A 34 7.77 -3.77 7.36
CA TYR A 34 8.11 -5.15 7.05
C TYR A 34 9.55 -5.28 6.55
N ARG A 35 9.94 -4.51 5.53
CA ARG A 35 11.30 -4.57 4.99
C ARG A 35 12.34 -4.21 6.04
N LEU A 36 12.07 -3.15 6.83
CA LEU A 36 12.96 -2.70 7.89
C LEU A 36 13.13 -3.75 9.00
N ALA A 37 12.03 -4.37 9.45
CA ALA A 37 12.08 -5.41 10.47
C ALA A 37 12.82 -6.66 9.96
N THR A 38 12.59 -7.06 8.71
CA THR A 38 13.28 -8.19 8.07
C THR A 38 14.78 -7.91 7.92
N GLU A 39 15.17 -6.68 7.53
CA GLU A 39 16.57 -6.23 7.43
C GLU A 39 17.29 -6.32 8.79
N LEU A 40 16.63 -5.87 9.86
CA LEU A 40 17.17 -5.92 11.23
C LEU A 40 17.17 -7.36 11.80
N GLY A 41 16.44 -8.28 11.19
CA GLY A 41 16.34 -9.66 11.64
C GLY A 41 15.38 -9.85 12.82
N LEU A 42 14.37 -8.98 12.90
CA LEU A 42 13.32 -9.02 13.91
C LEU A 42 12.20 -9.96 13.48
N SER A 43 11.54 -10.56 14.46
CA SER A 43 10.32 -11.36 14.27
C SER A 43 9.09 -10.56 14.74
N GLY A 44 7.89 -10.89 14.24
CA GLY A 44 6.67 -10.23 14.71
C GLY A 44 5.67 -9.87 13.60
N SER A 45 5.00 -8.73 13.74
CA SER A 45 4.02 -8.31 12.74
C SER A 45 3.74 -6.81 12.73
N VAL A 46 3.22 -6.33 11.60
CA VAL A 46 2.66 -4.99 11.45
C VAL A 46 1.21 -5.06 10.95
N ALA A 47 0.31 -4.28 11.53
CA ALA A 47 -1.10 -4.21 11.12
C ALA A 47 -1.64 -2.79 11.23
N ASN A 48 -2.62 -2.46 10.37
CA ASN A 48 -3.41 -1.24 10.54
C ASN A 48 -4.52 -1.50 11.57
N ASP A 49 -4.84 -0.48 12.36
CA ASP A 49 -6.03 -0.47 13.21
C ASP A 49 -6.75 0.89 13.14
N SER A 50 -7.86 1.05 13.88
CA SER A 50 -8.65 2.29 13.85
C SER A 50 -7.93 3.51 14.45
N ARG A 51 -6.74 3.34 15.03
CA ARG A 51 -5.95 4.39 15.71
C ARG A 51 -4.58 4.65 15.08
N GLY A 52 -4.10 3.78 14.19
CA GLY A 52 -2.87 3.99 13.45
C GLY A 52 -2.28 2.69 12.91
N VAL A 53 -0.98 2.52 13.09
CA VAL A 53 -0.27 1.27 12.80
C VAL A 53 0.24 0.68 14.11
N THR A 54 -0.03 -0.60 14.33
CA THR A 54 0.56 -1.36 15.42
C THR A 54 1.66 -2.25 14.86
N VAL A 55 2.86 -2.09 15.40
CA VAL A 55 4.02 -2.95 15.13
C VAL A 55 4.30 -3.75 16.39
N GLU A 56 4.35 -5.07 16.29
CA GLU A 56 4.89 -5.92 17.34
C GLU A 56 6.17 -6.53 16.82
N ALA A 57 7.28 -6.31 17.51
CA ALA A 57 8.59 -6.80 17.10
C ALA A 57 9.29 -7.47 18.29
N GLU A 58 9.98 -8.56 18.02
CA GLU A 58 10.77 -9.31 18.98
C GLU A 58 12.17 -9.58 18.45
N GLY A 59 13.17 -9.31 19.29
CA GLY A 59 14.58 -9.48 19.00
C GLY A 59 15.48 -8.78 20.03
N PRO A 60 16.78 -8.63 19.72
CA PRO A 60 17.72 -7.90 20.58
C PRO A 60 17.25 -6.45 20.82
N SER A 61 17.43 -5.94 22.04
CA SER A 61 16.97 -4.58 22.39
C SER A 61 17.55 -3.50 21.48
N GLY A 62 18.83 -3.61 21.10
CA GLY A 62 19.48 -2.67 20.18
C GLY A 62 18.88 -2.66 18.78
N ASP A 63 18.43 -3.81 18.28
CA ASP A 63 17.76 -3.91 16.97
C ASP A 63 16.34 -3.30 17.04
N LEU A 64 15.66 -3.41 18.19
CA LEU A 64 14.37 -2.74 18.41
C LEU A 64 14.50 -1.22 18.58
N ASP A 65 15.57 -0.76 19.23
CA ASP A 65 15.89 0.68 19.33
C ASP A 65 16.17 1.24 17.93
N GLU A 66 16.92 0.51 17.11
CA GLU A 66 17.21 0.87 15.73
C GLU A 66 15.96 0.87 14.85
N LEU A 67 15.06 -0.12 15.02
CA LEU A 67 13.74 -0.11 14.37
C LEU A 67 12.98 1.17 14.71
N ALA A 68 12.84 1.50 16.00
CA ALA A 68 12.08 2.67 16.44
C ALA A 68 12.67 3.99 15.87
N ARG A 69 14.00 4.10 15.81
CA ARG A 69 14.70 5.24 15.21
C ARG A 69 14.44 5.34 13.70
N ARG A 70 14.68 4.28 12.96
CA ARG A 70 14.52 4.25 11.50
C ARG A 70 13.06 4.38 11.05
N LEU A 71 12.09 3.98 11.89
CA LEU A 71 10.68 4.26 11.62
C LEU A 71 10.39 5.76 11.43
N VAL A 72 11.15 6.63 12.11
CA VAL A 72 11.03 8.09 12.01
C VAL A 72 11.93 8.63 10.90
N ASP A 73 13.20 8.25 10.92
CA ASP A 73 14.22 8.85 10.05
C ASP A 73 14.06 8.45 8.57
N ASP A 74 13.61 7.22 8.32
CA ASP A 74 13.49 6.63 6.98
C ASP A 74 12.02 6.48 6.53
N ALA A 75 11.10 7.18 7.21
CA ALA A 75 9.67 7.06 6.96
C ALA A 75 9.34 7.29 5.47
N PRO A 76 8.34 6.58 4.90
CA PRO A 76 7.92 6.79 3.52
C PRO A 76 7.58 8.27 3.25
N PRO A 77 7.80 8.80 2.04
CA PRO A 77 7.67 10.23 1.75
C PRO A 77 6.30 10.85 2.08
N LEU A 78 5.24 10.02 2.01
CA LEU A 78 3.87 10.43 2.31
C LEU A 78 3.49 10.26 3.79
N ALA A 79 4.32 9.56 4.57
CA ALA A 79 4.05 9.31 5.97
C ALA A 79 4.36 10.55 6.81
N ARG A 80 3.45 10.87 7.73
CA ARG A 80 3.68 11.86 8.79
C ARG A 80 3.36 11.25 10.12
N ILE A 81 4.40 10.91 10.88
CA ILE A 81 4.29 10.33 12.21
C ILE A 81 4.01 11.45 13.21
N ALA A 82 2.95 11.30 14.00
CA ALA A 82 2.58 12.23 15.07
C ALA A 82 3.13 11.77 16.43
N SER A 83 3.03 10.47 16.73
CA SER A 83 3.61 9.87 17.92
C SER A 83 3.97 8.41 17.68
N ILE A 84 4.94 7.92 18.47
CA ILE A 84 5.24 6.50 18.63
C ILE A 84 5.19 6.19 20.13
N GLU A 85 4.23 5.38 20.54
CA GLU A 85 4.17 4.82 21.89
C GLU A 85 4.83 3.45 21.88
N VAL A 86 5.74 3.20 22.83
CA VAL A 86 6.44 1.92 22.95
C VAL A 86 6.05 1.26 24.26
N GLU A 87 5.52 0.03 24.16
CA GLU A 87 5.18 -0.83 25.28
C GLU A 87 6.08 -2.07 25.24
N GLU A 88 6.81 -2.34 26.31
CA GLU A 88 7.52 -3.61 26.45
C GLU A 88 6.55 -4.71 26.87
N LEU A 89 6.58 -5.83 26.17
CA LEU A 89 5.73 -6.99 26.41
C LEU A 89 6.59 -8.17 26.90
N PRO A 90 6.00 -9.12 27.63
CA PRO A 90 6.66 -10.40 27.87
C PRO A 90 7.09 -11.01 26.55
N ALA A 91 8.35 -11.48 26.48
CA ALA A 91 8.84 -12.20 25.31
C ALA A 91 7.86 -13.31 24.95
N ALA A 92 7.50 -13.43 23.68
CA ALA A 92 6.77 -14.60 23.24
C ALA A 92 7.77 -15.74 23.31
N GLY A 93 7.79 -16.46 24.45
CA GLY A 93 8.45 -17.75 24.54
C GLY A 93 8.13 -18.54 23.25
N SER A 94 9.12 -19.28 22.73
CA SER A 94 9.28 -19.77 21.35
C SER A 94 8.12 -20.54 20.67
N ASP A 95 6.89 -20.38 21.11
CA ASP A 95 5.67 -20.62 20.35
C ASP A 95 5.63 -19.62 19.19
N ARG A 96 6.37 -19.99 18.14
CA ARG A 96 6.11 -19.54 16.78
C ARG A 96 4.61 -19.44 16.62
N VAL A 97 4.11 -18.22 16.43
CA VAL A 97 2.74 -17.98 15.99
C VAL A 97 2.57 -18.85 14.76
N ARG A 98 1.92 -20.01 14.92
CA ARG A 98 1.57 -20.89 13.82
C ARG A 98 0.62 -20.06 12.97
N GLY A 99 1.17 -19.44 11.93
CA GLY A 99 0.39 -18.87 10.85
C GLY A 99 -0.63 -19.91 10.40
N ARG A 100 -1.84 -19.46 10.09
CA ARG A 100 -2.82 -20.32 9.41
C ARG A 100 -2.14 -20.86 8.16
N GLN A 101 -2.47 -22.09 7.81
CA GLN A 101 -1.78 -22.90 6.81
C GLN A 101 -1.82 -22.33 5.37
N ASP A 102 -2.46 -21.17 5.20
CA ASP A 102 -2.68 -20.44 3.95
C ASP A 102 -1.94 -19.08 3.89
N ASP A 103 -1.16 -18.72 4.91
CA ASP A 103 -0.34 -17.48 4.91
C ASP A 103 0.94 -17.74 4.08
N PRO A 104 1.26 -16.94 3.05
CA PRO A 104 2.48 -17.12 2.26
C PRO A 104 3.69 -17.19 3.19
N SER A 105 4.55 -18.17 2.95
CA SER A 105 5.65 -18.61 3.82
C SER A 105 6.19 -17.50 4.74
N PRO A 106 6.23 -17.69 6.07
CA PRO A 106 6.86 -16.71 6.93
C PRO A 106 8.31 -16.55 6.45
N ASP A 107 8.70 -15.31 6.14
CA ASP A 107 10.08 -14.96 5.82
C ASP A 107 11.04 -15.55 6.85
N GLN A 108 12.32 -15.65 6.49
CA GLN A 108 13.40 -16.31 7.23
C GLN A 108 13.46 -15.98 8.74
N ASN A 109 12.91 -14.83 9.16
CA ASN A 109 12.88 -14.37 10.56
C ASN A 109 11.46 -14.30 11.19
N GLY A 110 10.39 -14.61 10.46
CA GLY A 110 9.02 -14.71 10.97
C GLY A 110 8.29 -13.37 11.18
N PHE A 111 8.71 -12.30 10.51
CA PHE A 111 7.96 -11.03 10.49
C PHE A 111 6.90 -11.05 9.38
N ARG A 112 5.70 -10.51 9.63
CA ARG A 112 4.59 -10.53 8.66
C ARG A 112 3.73 -9.28 8.67
N ILE A 113 3.08 -8.97 7.55
CA ILE A 113 2.01 -7.96 7.50
C ILE A 113 0.71 -8.68 7.87
N ALA A 114 0.18 -8.41 9.06
CA ALA A 114 -1.02 -9.06 9.56
C ALA A 114 -2.29 -8.32 9.15
N ASP A 115 -3.42 -9.03 9.16
CA ASP A 115 -4.74 -8.48 8.90
C ASP A 115 -5.02 -7.27 9.78
N SER A 116 -5.61 -6.24 9.17
CA SER A 116 -6.02 -5.06 9.90
C SER A 116 -7.16 -5.36 10.86
N ARG A 117 -7.18 -4.67 12.00
CA ARG A 117 -8.20 -4.87 13.04
C ARG A 117 -8.93 -3.57 13.33
N ALA A 118 -10.22 -3.54 13.05
CA ALA A 118 -11.07 -2.43 13.51
C ALA A 118 -11.25 -2.56 15.04
N ALA A 119 -10.91 -1.51 15.78
CA ALA A 119 -11.11 -1.45 17.23
C ALA A 119 -11.43 -0.03 17.69
N GLY A 120 -12.63 0.17 18.24
CA GLY A 120 -13.07 1.48 18.73
C GLY A 120 -13.39 2.49 17.62
N ALA A 121 -13.56 3.75 18.00
CA ALA A 121 -13.88 4.84 17.07
C ALA A 121 -12.66 5.20 16.18
N PRO A 122 -12.87 5.51 14.88
CA PRO A 122 -11.80 5.97 13.99
C PRO A 122 -11.11 7.22 14.53
N ALA A 123 -9.79 7.15 14.69
CA ALA A 123 -8.95 8.28 15.12
C ALA A 123 -7.69 8.43 14.24
N VAL A 124 -7.73 7.93 13.00
CA VAL A 124 -6.59 7.93 12.06
C VAL A 124 -6.74 9.04 11.03
N ALA A 125 -5.64 9.75 10.78
CA ALA A 125 -5.53 10.68 9.66
C ALA A 125 -5.41 9.89 8.35
N VAL A 126 -6.32 10.14 7.43
CA VAL A 126 -6.33 9.55 6.09
C VAL A 126 -5.39 10.35 5.18
N SER A 127 -4.53 9.66 4.41
CA SER A 127 -3.66 10.32 3.43
C SER A 127 -4.48 11.04 2.35
N VAL A 128 -3.99 12.19 1.91
CA VAL A 128 -4.49 12.88 0.72
C VAL A 128 -4.16 12.08 -0.54
N ASP A 129 -4.90 12.34 -1.62
CA ASP A 129 -4.57 11.85 -2.95
C ASP A 129 -3.24 12.44 -3.43
N VAL A 130 -2.48 11.65 -4.19
CA VAL A 130 -1.14 12.04 -4.66
C VAL A 130 -1.05 11.86 -6.16
N ALA A 131 -0.44 12.82 -6.84
CA ALA A 131 -0.16 12.74 -8.26
C ALA A 131 0.68 11.50 -8.60
N MET A 132 0.60 11.05 -9.85
CA MET A 132 1.42 9.96 -10.37
C MET A 132 2.91 10.25 -10.15
N CYS A 133 3.66 9.24 -9.68
CA CYS A 133 5.11 9.35 -9.51
C CYS A 133 5.84 9.00 -10.82
N ASP A 134 7.10 9.43 -10.93
CA ASP A 134 7.93 9.25 -12.13
C ASP A 134 8.09 7.77 -12.52
N ASP A 135 8.17 6.86 -11.54
CA ASP A 135 8.23 5.42 -11.81
C ASP A 135 6.97 4.91 -12.54
N CYS A 136 5.78 5.32 -12.08
CA CYS A 136 4.53 4.93 -12.73
C CYS A 136 4.36 5.64 -14.07
N ALA A 137 4.88 6.86 -14.23
CA ALA A 137 4.90 7.52 -15.52
C ALA A 137 5.75 6.74 -16.54
N ALA A 138 6.93 6.26 -16.13
CA ALA A 138 7.80 5.46 -16.98
C ALA A 138 7.13 4.14 -17.43
N GLU A 139 6.46 3.43 -16.51
CA GLU A 139 5.71 2.21 -16.84
C GLU A 139 4.49 2.49 -17.74
N LEU A 140 3.82 3.64 -17.54
CA LEU A 140 2.70 4.04 -18.39
C LEU A 140 3.12 4.26 -19.84
N ASP A 141 4.33 4.76 -20.04
CA ASP A 141 4.89 5.12 -21.35
C ASP A 141 5.70 3.98 -22.01
N ASP A 142 5.97 2.87 -21.31
CA ASP A 142 6.75 1.74 -21.84
C ASP A 142 5.86 0.71 -22.56
N PRO A 143 5.96 0.53 -23.89
CA PRO A 143 5.19 -0.47 -24.63
C PRO A 143 5.46 -1.93 -24.22
N GLY A 144 6.57 -2.19 -23.53
CA GLY A 144 6.91 -3.49 -22.96
C GLY A 144 6.27 -3.76 -21.59
N ASP A 145 5.77 -2.73 -20.91
CA ASP A 145 5.11 -2.88 -19.61
C ASP A 145 3.65 -3.31 -19.79
N ARG A 146 3.19 -4.20 -18.91
CA ARG A 146 1.80 -4.69 -18.89
C ARG A 146 0.77 -3.60 -18.58
N ARG A 147 1.22 -2.45 -18.08
CA ARG A 147 0.39 -1.27 -17.79
C ARG A 147 0.62 -0.13 -18.78
N PHE A 148 1.24 -0.40 -19.93
CA PHE A 148 1.33 0.57 -21.02
C PHE A 148 -0.03 1.19 -21.33
N GLY A 149 -0.12 2.52 -21.28
CA GLY A 149 -1.35 3.27 -21.52
C GLY A 149 -2.47 3.09 -20.47
N TYR A 150 -2.25 2.36 -19.36
CA TYR A 150 -3.29 2.07 -18.38
C TYR A 150 -3.66 3.31 -17.52
N PRO A 151 -4.87 3.89 -17.65
CA PRO A 151 -5.20 5.21 -17.07
C PRO A 151 -5.30 5.26 -15.54
N PHE A 152 -5.31 4.10 -14.88
CA PHE A 152 -5.48 3.99 -13.43
C PHE A 152 -4.22 3.45 -12.74
N ILE A 153 -3.07 3.50 -13.41
CA ILE A 153 -1.78 3.10 -12.86
C ILE A 153 -1.47 3.86 -11.55
N ASN A 154 -1.02 3.12 -10.55
CA ASN A 154 -0.55 3.66 -9.28
C ASN A 154 0.39 2.65 -8.61
N CYS A 155 1.03 3.10 -7.52
CA CYS A 155 1.80 2.26 -6.61
C CYS A 155 1.57 2.70 -5.15
N THR A 156 2.34 2.14 -4.22
CA THR A 156 2.28 2.51 -2.79
C THR A 156 2.58 4.00 -2.53
N ASN A 157 3.34 4.65 -3.43
CA ASN A 157 3.82 6.03 -3.30
C ASN A 157 2.98 7.09 -4.06
N CYS A 158 1.96 6.69 -4.84
CA CYS A 158 1.16 7.63 -5.64
C CYS A 158 -0.28 7.16 -5.84
N GLY A 159 -1.11 8.02 -6.44
CA GLY A 159 -2.49 7.71 -6.81
C GLY A 159 -3.52 8.06 -5.74
N PRO A 160 -4.78 7.64 -5.94
CA PRO A 160 -5.88 8.02 -5.06
C PRO A 160 -5.74 7.39 -3.66
N ARG A 161 -6.17 8.15 -2.65
CA ARG A 161 -6.24 7.77 -1.24
C ARG A 161 -7.57 8.25 -0.69
N TYR A 162 -7.64 9.48 -0.19
CA TYR A 162 -8.84 10.06 0.41
C TYR A 162 -10.10 9.86 -0.45
N THR A 163 -9.99 10.08 -1.76
CA THR A 163 -11.13 9.96 -2.69
C THR A 163 -11.69 8.56 -2.88
N ILE A 164 -10.96 7.51 -2.48
CA ILE A 164 -11.37 6.11 -2.67
C ILE A 164 -11.55 5.35 -1.36
N ILE A 165 -11.19 5.94 -0.21
CA ILE A 165 -11.30 5.29 1.09
C ILE A 165 -12.73 5.43 1.61
N GLU A 166 -13.37 4.29 1.88
CA GLU A 166 -14.74 4.23 2.40
C GLU A 166 -14.74 4.12 3.94
N SER A 167 -13.74 3.43 4.51
CA SER A 167 -13.58 3.32 5.96
C SER A 167 -12.14 3.01 6.36
N VAL A 168 -11.85 3.09 7.66
CA VAL A 168 -10.58 2.66 8.25
C VAL A 168 -10.82 1.45 9.17
N PRO A 169 -9.86 0.52 9.32
CA PRO A 169 -8.47 0.56 8.84
C PRO A 169 -8.33 0.48 7.31
N TYR A 170 -7.32 1.17 6.76
CA TYR A 170 -7.06 1.17 5.33
C TYR A 170 -6.65 -0.21 4.82
N ASP A 171 -7.54 -0.80 4.02
CA ASP A 171 -7.33 -2.00 3.21
C ASP A 171 -8.20 -1.92 1.98
N ARG A 172 -7.87 -2.72 0.96
CA ARG A 172 -8.61 -2.74 -0.32
C ARG A 172 -10.11 -2.94 -0.11
N ALA A 173 -10.51 -3.82 0.80
CA ALA A 173 -11.92 -4.09 1.12
C ALA A 173 -12.66 -2.88 1.71
N ALA A 174 -11.94 -1.89 2.22
CA ALA A 174 -12.46 -0.63 2.76
C ALA A 174 -12.26 0.54 1.78
N THR A 175 -12.15 0.25 0.48
CA THR A 175 -12.03 1.24 -0.59
C THR A 175 -12.98 0.92 -1.73
N THR A 176 -13.21 1.89 -2.62
CA THR A 176 -13.95 1.68 -3.87
C THR A 176 -13.30 0.64 -4.80
N MET A 177 -12.04 0.24 -4.53
CA MET A 177 -11.36 -0.85 -5.24
C MET A 177 -11.81 -2.25 -4.80
N ALA A 178 -12.65 -2.38 -3.78
CA ALA A 178 -13.18 -3.66 -3.29
C ALA A 178 -13.94 -4.45 -4.38
N GLY A 179 -14.61 -3.76 -5.30
CA GLY A 179 -15.33 -4.36 -6.42
C GLY A 179 -14.44 -4.92 -7.54
N PHE A 180 -13.14 -4.61 -7.53
CA PHE A 180 -12.17 -5.03 -8.53
C PHE A 180 -11.29 -6.14 -7.94
N VAL A 181 -11.56 -7.40 -8.27
CA VAL A 181 -10.75 -8.53 -7.76
C VAL A 181 -9.42 -8.56 -8.50
N MET A 182 -8.29 -8.55 -7.79
CA MET A 182 -6.96 -8.62 -8.42
C MET A 182 -6.79 -9.92 -9.22
N CYS A 183 -6.27 -9.83 -10.43
CA CYS A 183 -5.78 -11.00 -11.17
C CYS A 183 -4.53 -11.58 -10.51
N ASP A 184 -4.13 -12.78 -10.94
CA ASP A 184 -2.97 -13.49 -10.40
C ASP A 184 -1.68 -12.65 -10.48
N ASP A 185 -1.47 -11.90 -11.56
CA ASP A 185 -0.26 -11.11 -11.72
C ASP A 185 -0.27 -9.82 -10.90
N CYS A 186 -1.43 -9.24 -10.61
CA CYS A 186 -1.54 -8.16 -9.62
C CYS A 186 -1.40 -8.68 -8.19
N ARG A 187 -1.87 -9.91 -7.93
CA ARG A 187 -1.72 -10.59 -6.64
C ARG A 187 -0.25 -10.88 -6.34
N LYS A 188 0.50 -11.42 -7.31
CA LYS A 188 1.94 -11.67 -7.18
C LYS A 188 2.72 -10.42 -6.75
N GLU A 189 2.53 -9.30 -7.45
CA GLU A 189 3.17 -8.03 -7.08
C GLU A 189 2.71 -7.51 -5.71
N TYR A 190 1.44 -7.74 -5.36
CA TYR A 190 0.90 -7.31 -4.08
C TYR A 190 1.52 -8.09 -2.91
N ASP A 191 1.84 -9.37 -3.12
CA ASP A 191 2.39 -10.28 -2.12
C ASP A 191 3.94 -10.33 -2.13
N ASP A 192 4.61 -9.87 -3.20
CA ASP A 192 6.08 -9.89 -3.31
C ASP A 192 6.73 -8.68 -2.61
N PRO A 193 7.51 -8.87 -1.53
CA PRO A 193 8.17 -7.78 -0.83
C PRO A 193 9.22 -7.00 -1.64
N ALA A 194 9.73 -7.59 -2.71
CA ALA A 194 10.67 -6.96 -3.62
C ALA A 194 9.97 -6.05 -4.65
N ASP A 195 8.65 -6.18 -4.83
CA ASP A 195 7.88 -5.37 -5.76
C ASP A 195 7.49 -4.02 -5.14
N ARG A 196 7.53 -2.95 -5.95
CA ARG A 196 7.09 -1.61 -5.53
C ARG A 196 5.59 -1.53 -5.18
N ARG A 197 4.80 -2.48 -5.68
CA ARG A 197 3.36 -2.64 -5.42
C ARG A 197 3.07 -3.60 -4.27
N PHE A 198 4.08 -4.05 -3.52
CA PHE A 198 3.89 -4.79 -2.27
C PHE A 198 2.89 -4.08 -1.35
N HIS A 199 1.77 -4.73 -1.03
CA HIS A 199 0.62 -4.17 -0.32
C HIS A 199 0.05 -2.83 -0.84
N ALA A 200 0.20 -2.51 -2.13
CA ALA A 200 -0.53 -1.41 -2.76
C ALA A 200 -2.02 -1.76 -2.85
N GLN A 201 -2.82 -1.24 -1.91
CA GLN A 201 -4.26 -1.54 -1.85
C GLN A 201 -5.04 -1.21 -3.13
N PRO A 202 -4.72 -0.13 -3.88
CA PRO A 202 -5.39 0.16 -5.14
C PRO A 202 -4.68 -0.45 -6.36
N ASN A 203 -3.80 -1.45 -6.18
CA ASN A 203 -3.14 -2.13 -7.30
C ASN A 203 -4.18 -2.72 -8.26
N ALA A 204 -3.93 -2.52 -9.55
CA ALA A 204 -4.74 -3.01 -10.64
C ALA A 204 -3.94 -2.97 -11.96
N CYS A 205 -4.50 -3.60 -12.99
CA CYS A 205 -4.03 -3.58 -14.37
C CYS A 205 -5.25 -3.56 -15.31
N PRO A 206 -5.04 -3.50 -16.65
CA PRO A 206 -6.15 -3.55 -17.62
C PRO A 206 -7.08 -4.75 -17.45
N ASP A 207 -6.58 -5.90 -17.00
CA ASP A 207 -7.40 -7.13 -16.89
C ASP A 207 -8.35 -7.11 -15.70
N CYS A 208 -7.91 -6.55 -14.57
CA CYS A 208 -8.61 -6.70 -13.29
C CYS A 208 -9.14 -5.37 -12.70
N GLY A 209 -8.77 -4.25 -13.31
CA GLY A 209 -9.04 -2.92 -12.80
C GLY A 209 -10.20 -2.19 -13.48
N PRO A 210 -10.43 -0.93 -13.09
CA PRO A 210 -11.36 -0.04 -13.78
C PRO A 210 -10.96 0.20 -15.24
N ARG A 211 -11.96 0.53 -16.06
CA ARG A 211 -11.84 0.86 -17.48
C ARG A 211 -12.51 2.21 -17.75
N LEU A 212 -12.00 2.93 -18.75
CA LEU A 212 -12.65 4.13 -19.25
C LEU A 212 -13.96 3.79 -19.96
N SER A 213 -14.90 4.72 -19.93
CA SER A 213 -16.13 4.65 -20.72
C SER A 213 -16.49 6.02 -21.27
N TRP A 214 -16.90 6.05 -22.54
CA TRP A 214 -17.42 7.23 -23.22
C TRP A 214 -18.94 7.13 -23.29
N SER A 215 -19.62 8.22 -22.95
CA SER A 215 -21.08 8.27 -22.92
C SER A 215 -21.60 9.54 -23.59
N ALA A 216 -22.78 9.43 -24.22
CA ALA A 216 -23.52 10.59 -24.70
C ALA A 216 -24.14 11.39 -23.54
N SER A 217 -24.67 12.57 -23.85
CA SER A 217 -25.32 13.45 -22.88
C SER A 217 -26.58 12.86 -22.23
N ASP A 218 -27.21 11.86 -22.86
CA ASP A 218 -28.35 11.12 -22.31
C ASP A 218 -27.94 9.96 -21.39
N GLY A 219 -26.63 9.77 -21.18
CA GLY A 219 -26.06 8.70 -20.37
C GLY A 219 -25.84 7.38 -21.11
N SER A 220 -26.23 7.27 -22.38
CA SER A 220 -25.96 6.07 -23.18
C SER A 220 -24.46 5.86 -23.36
N ARG A 221 -23.97 4.65 -23.05
CA ARG A 221 -22.56 4.29 -23.25
C ARG A 221 -22.31 4.01 -24.72
N ILE A 222 -21.30 4.65 -25.29
CA ILE A 222 -20.90 4.56 -26.69
C ILE A 222 -19.70 3.62 -26.87
N SER A 223 -18.65 3.83 -26.08
CA SER A 223 -17.41 3.06 -26.17
C SER A 223 -16.74 2.90 -24.80
N GLU A 224 -15.74 2.03 -24.72
CA GLU A 224 -14.98 1.75 -23.50
C GLU A 224 -13.49 1.50 -23.80
N GLY A 225 -12.67 1.52 -22.75
CA GLY A 225 -11.21 1.32 -22.87
C GLY A 225 -10.55 2.39 -23.74
N ASP A 226 -9.61 1.96 -24.58
CA ASP A 226 -8.81 2.86 -25.42
C ASP A 226 -9.68 3.63 -26.42
N GLN A 227 -10.73 2.98 -26.96
CA GLN A 227 -11.66 3.66 -27.86
C GLN A 227 -12.40 4.82 -27.17
N ALA A 228 -12.70 4.71 -25.86
CA ALA A 228 -13.30 5.81 -25.12
C ALA A 228 -12.34 6.99 -24.95
N LEU A 229 -11.04 6.72 -24.83
CA LEU A 229 -10.02 7.76 -24.81
C LEU A 229 -9.88 8.42 -26.19
N ASP A 230 -9.82 7.63 -27.26
CA ASP A 230 -9.76 8.13 -28.63
C ASP A 230 -10.98 8.99 -29.00
N ASP A 231 -12.18 8.56 -28.60
CA ASP A 231 -13.41 9.31 -28.82
C ASP A 231 -13.41 10.65 -28.07
N ALA A 232 -12.91 10.66 -26.83
CA ALA A 232 -12.78 11.88 -26.04
C ALA A 232 -11.74 12.85 -26.64
N ILE A 233 -10.57 12.35 -27.05
CA ILE A 233 -9.52 13.13 -27.74
C ILE A 233 -10.07 13.70 -29.04
N GLY A 234 -10.76 12.88 -29.84
CA GLY A 234 -11.38 13.31 -31.09
C GLY A 234 -12.47 14.36 -30.88
N ALA A 235 -13.27 14.25 -29.82
CA ALA A 235 -14.29 15.23 -29.48
C ALA A 235 -13.68 16.59 -29.11
N VAL A 236 -12.68 16.61 -28.22
CA VAL A 236 -11.94 17.84 -27.85
C VAL A 236 -11.25 18.44 -29.09
N GLY A 237 -10.61 17.62 -29.93
CA GLY A 237 -9.97 18.07 -31.16
C GLY A 237 -10.94 18.70 -32.18
N ARG A 238 -12.24 18.42 -32.08
CA ARG A 238 -13.31 19.06 -32.89
C ARG A 238 -13.97 20.26 -32.19
N GLY A 239 -13.46 20.68 -31.03
CA GLY A 239 -13.99 21.81 -30.26
C GLY A 239 -15.22 21.49 -29.40
N ALA A 240 -15.47 20.22 -29.12
CA ALA A 240 -16.54 19.84 -28.17
C ALA A 240 -16.08 20.01 -26.72
N ILE A 241 -17.04 20.26 -25.82
CA ILE A 241 -16.80 20.26 -24.37
C ILE A 241 -17.07 18.86 -23.84
N VAL A 242 -16.10 18.28 -23.13
CA VAL A 242 -16.14 16.92 -22.59
C VAL A 242 -16.05 16.94 -21.07
N ALA A 243 -16.92 16.18 -20.39
CA ALA A 243 -16.81 15.96 -18.96
C ALA A 243 -15.88 14.77 -18.67
N VAL A 244 -14.75 15.01 -18.01
CA VAL A 244 -13.75 14.00 -17.64
C VAL A 244 -13.79 13.75 -16.13
N LYS A 245 -13.96 12.48 -15.73
CA LYS A 245 -13.88 12.07 -14.33
C LYS A 245 -12.42 12.06 -13.87
N GLY A 246 -12.06 13.00 -13.00
CA GLY A 246 -10.81 12.96 -12.24
C GLY A 246 -10.98 12.21 -10.92
N LEU A 247 -9.99 12.32 -10.02
CA LEU A 247 -10.03 11.63 -8.71
C LEU A 247 -11.15 12.16 -7.81
N GLY A 248 -11.28 13.48 -7.68
CA GLY A 248 -12.21 14.13 -6.76
C GLY A 248 -13.55 14.57 -7.37
N GLY A 249 -13.80 14.29 -8.65
CA GLY A 249 -15.01 14.76 -9.34
C GLY A 249 -14.84 14.88 -10.85
N TYR A 250 -15.80 15.53 -11.50
CA TYR A 250 -15.76 15.77 -12.95
C TYR A 250 -15.24 17.17 -13.27
N HIS A 251 -14.47 17.26 -14.36
CA HIS A 251 -13.98 18.51 -14.94
C HIS A 251 -14.49 18.64 -16.36
N LEU A 252 -14.71 19.88 -16.84
CA LEU A 252 -15.00 20.15 -18.24
C LEU A 252 -13.70 20.46 -18.97
N VAL A 253 -13.47 19.80 -20.11
CA VAL A 253 -12.28 19.94 -20.97
C VAL A 253 -12.75 20.35 -22.36
N CYS A 254 -12.06 21.32 -22.98
CA CYS A 254 -12.38 21.84 -24.31
C CYS A 254 -11.10 22.24 -25.07
#